data_AF-A0A7K4CAM8-F1
#
_entry.id   AF-A0A7K4CAM8-F1
#
_cell.length_a   1.000
_cell.length_b   1.000
_cell.length_c   1.000
_cell.angle_alpha   90.00
_cell.angle_beta   90.00
_cell.angle_gamma   90.00
#
_symmetry.space_group_name_H-M   'P 1'
#
loop_
_entity.id
_entity.type
_entity.pdbx_description
1 polymer ?
#
loop_
_entity_poly.entity_id
_entity_poly.type
_entity_poly.pdbx_seq_one_letter_code
_entity_poly.pdbx_strand_id
1 'polypeptide(L)'
;MAVIRGKPYVFNGTADIPGIREVQIWVLSDTVHTTRVPVMEDGTFQFVLGAEETRKLSGDFTEKIVIQYPSSSGNFSVNYNAESGRITGPSILPENILSELNDKKKRPTVNDDYLDVAITRYGEGNFCDLWFVEPYDAHLALDTILPSPPGIMNISGTTDLPAGTQLSVEVITDSMHPTPKNYDWSHEMADGTAVVSPGMDQKNHFSGTVDTSLLRAGLYLVSVRCKDPSLIAYTFQQMDIIPPPIKKPSGQNYINWSALSLPPLQVNASMQPVMLEGELMLVPQRTGSTNNEIPYGTIIDCGTDSICRIFDKTGIQTLAAYDSNQMRILQVPSGAAIDGSMGGNVTRVSLNGEVILTKINEHGEYVS
;
A
#
# COMPACT_ATOMS: atom_id res chain seq x y z
N MET A 1 20.89 -13.64 -9.74
CA MET A 1 21.05 -13.44 -8.28
C MET A 1 20.06 -12.38 -7.85
N ALA A 2 19.21 -12.66 -6.87
CA ALA A 2 18.17 -11.72 -6.45
C ALA A 2 18.76 -10.65 -5.52
N VAL A 3 18.45 -9.37 -5.77
CA VAL A 3 18.94 -8.23 -4.98
C VAL A 3 17.77 -7.36 -4.56
N ILE A 4 17.61 -7.14 -3.25
CA ILE A 4 16.62 -6.20 -2.74
C ILE A 4 17.08 -4.79 -3.08
N ARG A 5 16.27 -4.03 -3.83
CA ARG A 5 16.52 -2.63 -4.15
C ARG A 5 16.63 -1.81 -2.86
N GLY A 6 17.69 -1.01 -2.74
CA GLY A 6 17.96 -0.24 -1.53
C GLY A 6 18.86 -0.93 -0.51
N LYS A 7 19.09 -2.24 -0.64
CA LYS A 7 20.02 -2.98 0.21
C LYS A 7 21.40 -3.05 -0.45
N PRO A 8 22.51 -2.83 0.27
CA PRO A 8 23.83 -3.10 -0.27
C PRO A 8 23.97 -4.57 -0.65
N TYR A 9 24.66 -4.85 -1.74
CA TYR A 9 24.96 -6.21 -2.19
C TYR A 9 26.46 -6.38 -2.43
N VAL A 10 27.00 -7.48 -1.89
CA VAL A 10 28.43 -7.79 -1.96
C VAL A 10 28.65 -8.91 -2.97
N PHE A 11 29.50 -8.62 -3.93
CA PHE A 11 29.98 -9.50 -4.98
C PHE A 11 31.39 -9.95 -4.62
N ASN A 12 31.62 -11.27 -4.52
CA ASN A 12 32.95 -11.83 -4.26
C ASN A 12 33.36 -12.68 -5.46
N GLY A 13 34.50 -12.36 -6.06
CA GLY A 13 35.04 -13.07 -7.22
C GLY A 13 36.51 -13.44 -7.03
N THR A 14 37.03 -14.21 -7.97
CA THR A 14 38.43 -14.65 -8.01
C THR A 14 39.00 -14.36 -9.40
N ALA A 15 40.17 -13.75 -9.45
CA ALA A 15 40.94 -13.56 -10.67
C ALA A 15 41.88 -14.76 -10.85
N ASP A 16 41.57 -15.63 -11.80
CA ASP A 16 42.35 -16.85 -12.07
C ASP A 16 43.70 -16.60 -12.77
N ILE A 17 44.03 -15.33 -13.06
CA ILE A 17 45.24 -14.94 -13.78
C ILE A 17 46.26 -14.42 -12.75
N PRO A 18 47.42 -15.10 -12.60
CA PRO A 18 48.45 -14.68 -11.65
C PRO A 18 48.96 -13.27 -11.93
N GLY A 19 49.07 -12.46 -10.87
CA GLY A 19 49.69 -11.12 -10.93
C GLY A 19 48.75 -9.97 -11.29
N ILE A 20 47.46 -10.22 -11.49
CA ILE A 20 46.45 -9.16 -11.61
C ILE A 20 46.33 -8.38 -10.30
N ARG A 21 46.28 -7.05 -10.40
CA ARG A 21 46.17 -6.13 -9.24
C ARG A 21 44.80 -5.47 -9.12
N GLU A 22 44.04 -5.39 -10.20
CA GLU A 22 42.71 -4.80 -10.23
C GLU A 22 41.86 -5.41 -11.34
N VAL A 23 40.54 -5.39 -11.16
CA VAL A 23 39.54 -5.70 -12.18
C VAL A 23 38.67 -4.47 -12.43
N GLN A 24 38.09 -4.37 -13.62
CA GLN A 24 37.14 -3.31 -13.95
C GLN A 24 35.73 -3.88 -13.95
N ILE A 25 34.90 -3.36 -13.06
CA ILE A 25 33.50 -3.75 -12.91
C ILE A 25 32.65 -2.79 -13.71
N TRP A 26 31.71 -3.34 -14.49
CA TRP A 26 30.70 -2.61 -15.24
C TRP A 26 29.33 -3.00 -14.70
N VAL A 27 28.57 -2.01 -14.24
CA VAL A 27 27.17 -2.17 -13.85
C VAL A 27 26.33 -1.62 -14.99
N LEU A 28 25.74 -2.52 -15.76
CA LEU A 28 24.95 -2.19 -16.94
C LEU A 28 23.48 -2.17 -16.53
N SER A 29 22.95 -0.96 -16.41
CA SER A 29 21.53 -0.71 -16.10
C SER A 29 20.94 0.33 -17.07
N ASP A 30 19.87 1.01 -16.65
CA ASP A 30 19.41 2.25 -17.28
C ASP A 30 20.51 3.30 -17.46
N THR A 31 21.57 3.21 -16.66
CA THR A 31 22.84 3.93 -16.82
C THR A 31 24.01 2.95 -16.77
N VAL A 32 25.14 3.31 -17.38
CA VAL A 32 26.39 2.56 -17.24
C VAL A 32 27.22 3.20 -16.15
N HIS A 33 27.56 2.38 -15.16
CA HIS A 33 28.55 2.73 -14.14
C HIS A 33 29.75 1.80 -14.25
N THR A 34 30.95 2.33 -14.05
CA THR A 34 32.16 1.51 -13.98
C THR A 34 33.02 1.92 -12.79
N THR A 35 33.70 0.93 -12.21
CA THR A 35 34.67 1.14 -11.14
C THR A 35 35.80 0.12 -11.23
N ARG A 36 36.95 0.48 -10.68
CA ARG A 36 38.10 -0.44 -10.56
C ARG A 36 38.17 -0.97 -9.14
N VAL A 37 38.32 -2.28 -9.01
CA VAL A 37 38.33 -2.98 -7.72
C VAL A 37 39.68 -3.68 -7.58
N PRO A 38 40.40 -3.46 -6.47
CA PRO A 38 41.67 -4.13 -6.24
C PRO A 38 41.48 -5.63 -6.06
N VAL A 39 42.44 -6.41 -6.56
CA VAL A 39 42.56 -7.85 -6.35
C VAL A 39 43.55 -8.09 -5.22
N MET A 40 43.15 -8.90 -4.24
CA MET A 40 43.95 -9.29 -3.09
C MET A 40 45.08 -10.26 -3.48
N GLU A 41 46.06 -10.46 -2.59
CA GLU A 41 47.22 -11.32 -2.86
C GLU A 41 46.84 -12.79 -3.16
N ASP A 42 45.71 -13.25 -2.64
CA ASP A 42 45.16 -14.58 -2.88
C ASP A 42 44.35 -14.68 -4.20
N GLY A 43 44.32 -13.61 -4.99
CA GLY A 43 43.58 -13.53 -6.24
C GLY A 43 42.09 -13.18 -6.07
N THR A 44 41.59 -12.99 -4.86
CA THR A 44 40.17 -12.66 -4.65
C THR A 44 39.89 -11.16 -4.73
N PHE A 45 38.67 -10.77 -5.06
CA PHE A 45 38.23 -9.37 -5.02
C PHE A 45 36.81 -9.25 -4.51
N GLN A 46 36.49 -8.09 -3.95
CA GLN A 46 35.17 -7.78 -3.42
C GLN A 46 34.65 -6.46 -4.00
N PHE A 47 33.48 -6.51 -4.63
CA PHE A 47 32.76 -5.34 -5.11
C PHE A 47 31.46 -5.18 -4.33
N VAL A 48 31.15 -3.95 -3.90
CA VAL A 48 29.91 -3.65 -3.18
C VAL A 48 29.09 -2.70 -4.02
N LEU A 49 27.88 -3.13 -4.41
CA LEU A 49 26.83 -2.18 -4.78
C LEU A 49 26.26 -1.61 -3.50
N GLY A 50 26.40 -0.31 -3.29
CA GLY A 50 25.78 0.36 -2.15
C GLY A 50 24.26 0.42 -2.26
N ALA A 51 23.62 0.85 -1.17
CA ALA A 51 22.17 0.98 -1.07
C ALA A 51 21.57 1.94 -2.12
N GLU A 52 22.27 3.04 -2.42
CA GLU A 52 21.82 4.01 -3.42
C GLU A 52 21.94 3.47 -4.85
N GLU A 53 22.98 2.69 -5.13
CA GLU A 53 23.18 2.04 -6.42
C GLU A 53 22.14 0.96 -6.65
N THR A 54 21.89 0.08 -5.67
CA THR A 54 20.86 -0.97 -5.81
C THR A 54 19.45 -0.40 -5.91
N ARG A 55 19.16 0.77 -5.31
CA ARG A 55 17.86 1.43 -5.43
C ARG A 55 17.55 1.90 -6.86
N LYS A 56 18.59 2.31 -7.59
CA LYS A 56 18.50 2.82 -8.97
C LYS A 56 18.36 1.72 -10.02
N LEU A 57 18.61 0.46 -9.66
CA LEU A 57 18.39 -0.67 -10.55
C LEU A 57 16.91 -0.78 -10.92
N SER A 58 16.63 -1.15 -12.17
CA SER A 58 15.27 -1.27 -12.65
C SER A 58 14.62 -2.55 -12.15
N GLY A 59 13.50 -2.48 -11.45
CA GLY A 59 12.77 -3.67 -10.99
C GLY A 59 12.16 -4.53 -12.11
N ASP A 60 12.18 -4.03 -13.36
CA ASP A 60 11.50 -4.66 -14.50
C ASP A 60 12.44 -5.52 -15.37
N PHE A 61 13.75 -5.47 -15.14
CA PHE A 61 14.74 -6.16 -15.96
C PHE A 61 15.87 -6.78 -15.15
N THR A 62 16.42 -7.88 -15.65
CA THR A 62 17.67 -8.43 -15.15
C THR A 62 18.83 -7.54 -15.57
N GLU A 63 19.51 -6.97 -14.59
CA GLU A 63 20.69 -6.13 -14.77
C GLU A 63 21.93 -7.01 -14.98
N LYS A 64 22.87 -6.52 -15.79
CA LYS A 64 24.12 -7.24 -16.09
C LYS A 64 25.29 -6.56 -15.40
N ILE A 65 26.07 -7.35 -14.67
CA ILE A 65 27.38 -6.93 -14.17
C ILE A 65 28.45 -7.65 -14.98
N VAL A 66 29.34 -6.89 -15.60
CA VAL A 66 30.47 -7.45 -16.35
C VAL A 66 31.75 -7.17 -15.58
N ILE A 67 32.50 -8.22 -15.26
CA ILE A 67 33.84 -8.12 -14.67
C ILE A 67 34.82 -8.27 -15.82
N GLN A 68 35.53 -7.19 -16.13
CA GLN A 68 36.57 -7.19 -17.14
C GLN A 68 37.93 -7.33 -16.47
N TYR A 69 38.69 -8.36 -16.86
CA TYR A 69 40.06 -8.55 -16.41
C TYR A 69 41.02 -7.78 -17.32
N PRO A 70 42.09 -7.16 -16.77
CA PRO A 70 43.12 -6.54 -17.59
C PRO A 70 43.93 -7.60 -18.36
N SER A 71 44.55 -7.17 -19.45
CA SER A 71 45.57 -7.98 -20.15
C SER A 71 46.79 -8.22 -19.27
N SER A 72 47.69 -9.11 -19.71
CA SER A 72 49.00 -9.33 -19.06
C SER A 72 49.85 -8.06 -18.94
N SER A 73 49.58 -7.03 -19.76
CA SER A 73 50.21 -5.71 -19.68
C SER A 73 49.56 -4.76 -18.66
N GLY A 74 48.50 -5.19 -17.98
CA GLY A 74 47.72 -4.38 -17.03
C GLY A 74 46.66 -3.48 -17.68
N ASN A 75 46.51 -3.51 -19.01
CA ASN A 75 45.57 -2.66 -19.73
C ASN A 75 44.21 -3.33 -19.94
N PHE A 76 43.12 -2.59 -19.70
CA PHE A 76 41.76 -2.98 -20.06
C PHE A 76 41.48 -2.71 -21.53
N SER A 77 40.92 -3.69 -22.23
CA SER A 77 40.59 -3.57 -23.66
C SER A 77 39.47 -2.58 -23.93
N VAL A 78 38.57 -2.35 -22.97
CA VAL A 78 37.42 -1.44 -23.07
C VAL A 78 37.48 -0.47 -21.89
N ASN A 79 37.34 0.81 -22.17
CA ASN A 79 37.44 1.89 -21.18
C ASN A 79 36.24 2.83 -21.32
N TYR A 80 35.77 3.37 -20.20
CA TYR A 80 34.74 4.41 -20.17
C TYR A 80 35.35 5.73 -19.70
N ASN A 81 35.16 6.77 -20.49
CA ASN A 81 35.55 8.12 -20.15
C ASN A 81 34.33 8.84 -19.56
N ALA A 82 34.32 9.02 -18.23
CA ALA A 82 33.21 9.63 -17.51
C ALA A 82 32.95 11.10 -17.88
N GLU A 83 33.97 11.84 -18.31
CA GLU A 83 33.83 13.26 -18.70
C GLU A 83 33.08 13.44 -20.02
N SER A 84 33.32 12.53 -20.97
CA SER A 84 32.71 12.57 -22.30
C SER A 84 31.52 11.61 -22.45
N GLY A 85 31.31 10.72 -21.49
CA GLY A 85 30.35 9.61 -21.58
C GLY A 85 30.68 8.60 -22.68
N ARG A 86 31.91 8.61 -23.21
CA ARG A 86 32.32 7.75 -24.33
C ARG A 86 32.95 6.47 -23.86
N ILE A 87 32.63 5.37 -24.55
CA ILE A 87 33.32 4.10 -24.43
C ILE A 87 34.34 3.99 -25.56
N THR A 88 35.54 3.53 -25.23
CA THR A 88 36.63 3.30 -26.19
C THR A 88 37.08 1.85 -26.07
N GLY A 89 37.41 1.21 -27.19
CA GLY A 89 37.88 -0.17 -27.23
C GLY A 89 38.92 -0.38 -28.32
N PRO A 90 39.27 -1.63 -28.67
CA PRO A 90 40.06 -1.92 -29.86
C PRO A 90 39.36 -1.35 -31.10
N SER A 91 40.11 -1.11 -32.16
CA SER A 91 39.84 -0.23 -33.31
C SER A 91 38.49 -0.38 -34.04
N ILE A 92 37.63 -1.33 -33.66
CA ILE A 92 36.27 -1.52 -34.20
C ILE A 92 35.32 -1.91 -33.05
N LEU A 93 34.85 -0.92 -32.28
CA LEU A 93 33.58 -1.05 -31.57
C LEU A 93 32.46 -0.66 -32.55
N PRO A 94 31.36 -1.42 -32.63
CA PRO A 94 30.21 -1.03 -33.43
C PRO A 94 29.73 0.40 -33.07
N GLU A 95 29.50 1.26 -34.08
CA GLU A 95 29.16 2.69 -33.88
C GLU A 95 27.85 2.88 -33.08
N ASN A 96 26.93 1.94 -33.19
CA ASN A 96 25.64 1.90 -32.49
C ASN A 96 25.79 1.72 -30.97
N ILE A 97 26.74 0.92 -30.48
CA ILE A 97 26.98 0.71 -29.02
C ILE A 97 27.15 2.04 -28.27
N LEU A 98 27.76 3.04 -28.92
CA LEU A 98 28.06 4.35 -28.33
C LEU A 98 26.88 5.32 -28.37
N SER A 99 26.01 5.21 -29.38
CA SER A 99 24.89 6.12 -29.60
C SER A 99 23.67 5.80 -28.72
N GLU A 100 23.56 4.56 -28.27
CA GLU A 100 22.37 4.01 -27.60
C GLU A 100 22.42 4.15 -26.07
N LEU A 101 23.62 4.27 -25.49
CA LEU A 101 23.80 4.61 -24.06
C LEU A 101 23.25 5.99 -23.68
N ASN A 102 23.20 6.90 -24.66
CA ASN A 102 22.75 8.28 -24.46
C ASN A 102 21.30 8.51 -24.92
N ASP A 103 20.68 7.57 -25.64
CA ASP A 103 19.32 7.68 -26.17
C ASP A 103 18.47 6.48 -25.76
N LYS A 104 17.67 6.66 -24.69
CA LYS A 104 16.78 5.62 -24.11
C LYS A 104 15.79 5.02 -25.12
N LYS A 105 15.53 5.67 -26.26
CA LYS A 105 14.61 5.18 -27.30
C LYS A 105 15.27 4.28 -28.33
N LYS A 106 16.59 4.20 -28.33
CA LYS A 106 17.38 3.40 -29.26
C LYS A 106 18.04 2.23 -28.53
N ARG A 107 17.33 1.52 -27.66
CA ARG A 107 17.90 0.30 -27.06
C ARG A 107 18.23 -0.72 -28.17
N PRO A 108 19.34 -1.46 -28.09
CA PRO A 108 19.76 -2.33 -29.16
C PRO A 108 18.72 -3.41 -29.43
N THR A 109 18.36 -3.61 -30.71
CA THR A 109 17.31 -4.56 -31.10
C THR A 109 17.86 -5.94 -31.47
N VAL A 110 19.20 -6.10 -31.51
CA VAL A 110 19.89 -7.37 -31.75
C VAL A 110 20.98 -7.58 -30.69
N ASN A 111 21.19 -8.84 -30.30
CA ASN A 111 22.09 -9.21 -29.19
C ASN A 111 23.56 -8.77 -29.40
N ASP A 112 24.01 -8.63 -30.65
CA ASP A 112 25.41 -8.30 -30.97
C ASP A 112 25.79 -6.83 -30.70
N ASP A 113 24.81 -5.96 -30.46
CA ASP A 113 24.98 -4.52 -30.26
C ASP A 113 24.99 -4.11 -28.78
N TYR A 114 25.04 -5.06 -27.86
CA TYR A 114 25.07 -4.76 -26.44
C TYR A 114 26.50 -4.56 -25.93
N LEU A 115 26.66 -3.60 -25.00
CA LEU A 115 27.96 -3.28 -24.40
C LEU A 115 28.62 -4.50 -23.71
N ASP A 116 27.85 -5.39 -23.09
CA ASP A 116 28.40 -6.64 -22.53
C ASP A 116 28.97 -7.54 -23.62
N VAL A 117 28.34 -7.61 -24.79
CA VAL A 117 28.88 -8.36 -25.94
C VAL A 117 30.17 -7.71 -26.44
N ALA A 118 30.27 -6.38 -26.48
CA ALA A 118 31.53 -5.73 -26.85
C ALA A 118 32.66 -5.99 -25.83
N ILE A 119 32.36 -5.91 -24.54
CA ILE A 119 33.34 -6.19 -23.48
C ILE A 119 33.80 -7.65 -23.55
N THR A 120 32.87 -8.58 -23.71
CA THR A 120 33.18 -10.02 -23.79
C THR A 120 33.87 -10.43 -25.09
N ARG A 121 33.54 -9.82 -26.24
CA ARG A 121 34.05 -10.21 -27.56
C ARG A 121 35.38 -9.56 -27.94
N TYR A 122 35.59 -8.29 -27.60
CA TYR A 122 36.78 -7.52 -28.01
C TYR A 122 37.86 -7.47 -26.93
N GLY A 123 37.70 -8.24 -25.85
CA GLY A 123 38.81 -8.62 -24.98
C GLY A 123 39.74 -9.61 -25.68
N GLU A 124 40.55 -9.18 -26.65
CA GLU A 124 41.61 -10.03 -27.19
C GLU A 124 42.52 -10.52 -26.04
N GLY A 125 42.39 -11.79 -25.66
CA GLY A 125 43.12 -12.40 -24.54
C GLY A 125 42.63 -12.01 -23.14
N ASN A 126 41.55 -11.24 -23.01
CA ASN A 126 41.02 -10.79 -21.73
C ASN A 126 39.75 -11.58 -21.39
N PHE A 127 39.83 -12.37 -20.33
CA PHE A 127 38.68 -13.05 -19.74
C PHE A 127 37.68 -11.99 -19.23
N CYS A 128 36.39 -12.31 -19.27
CA CYS A 128 35.34 -11.52 -18.66
C CYS A 128 34.35 -12.45 -17.97
N ASP A 129 33.89 -12.09 -16.78
CA ASP A 129 32.77 -12.77 -16.14
C ASP A 129 31.50 -11.95 -16.30
N LEU A 130 30.38 -12.64 -16.54
CA LEU A 130 29.06 -12.02 -16.65
C LEU A 130 28.18 -12.51 -15.52
N TRP A 131 27.70 -11.58 -14.71
CA TRP A 131 26.83 -11.84 -13.58
C TRP A 131 25.47 -11.19 -13.83
N PHE A 132 24.42 -11.93 -13.50
CA PHE A 132 23.04 -11.46 -13.64
C PHE A 132 22.46 -11.11 -12.28
N VAL A 133 21.99 -9.87 -12.17
CA VAL A 133 21.37 -9.31 -10.98
C VAL A 133 19.90 -9.08 -11.28
N GLU A 134 19.04 -9.66 -10.45
CA GLU A 134 17.59 -9.52 -10.53
C GLU A 134 17.17 -8.62 -9.37
N PRO A 135 17.12 -7.30 -9.58
CA PRO A 135 16.65 -6.37 -8.56
C PRO A 135 15.15 -6.56 -8.34
N TYR A 136 14.70 -6.51 -7.09
CA TYR A 136 13.28 -6.54 -6.75
C TYR A 136 12.99 -5.64 -5.55
N ASP A 137 11.77 -5.12 -5.49
CA ASP A 137 11.29 -4.37 -4.32
C ASP A 137 10.96 -5.35 -3.20
N ALA A 138 11.28 -4.95 -1.97
CA ALA A 138 11.04 -5.80 -0.81
C ALA A 138 9.54 -6.05 -0.64
N HIS A 139 9.20 -7.31 -0.42
CA HIS A 139 7.83 -7.77 -0.28
C HIS A 139 7.34 -7.62 1.17
N LEU A 140 6.13 -7.09 1.31
CA LEU A 140 5.36 -7.08 2.55
C LEU A 140 3.99 -7.72 2.28
N ALA A 141 3.63 -8.73 3.06
CA ALA A 141 2.31 -9.34 3.04
C ALA A 141 1.71 -9.31 4.45
N LEU A 142 0.52 -8.71 4.57
CA LEU A 142 -0.25 -8.72 5.81
C LEU A 142 -0.90 -10.08 6.04
N ASP A 143 -0.92 -10.51 7.30
CA ASP A 143 -1.84 -11.57 7.73
C ASP A 143 -3.27 -11.03 7.66
N THR A 144 -4.26 -11.90 7.45
CA THR A 144 -5.66 -11.47 7.37
C THR A 144 -6.09 -10.76 8.64
N ILE A 145 -6.43 -9.48 8.52
CA ILE A 145 -7.02 -8.69 9.60
C ILE A 145 -8.53 -8.95 9.63
N LEU A 146 -9.02 -9.47 10.76
CA LEU A 146 -10.45 -9.73 10.96
C LEU A 146 -11.15 -8.49 11.52
N PRO A 147 -12.46 -8.33 11.28
CA PRO A 147 -13.27 -7.30 11.93
C PRO A 147 -13.11 -7.33 13.45
N SER A 148 -12.89 -6.17 14.07
CA SER A 148 -12.65 -6.09 15.52
C SER A 148 -13.14 -4.78 16.14
N PRO A 149 -13.45 -4.77 17.46
CA PRO A 149 -13.78 -3.54 18.16
C PRO A 149 -12.61 -2.55 18.25
N PRO A 150 -12.87 -1.25 18.50
CA PRO A 150 -11.84 -0.27 18.86
C PRO A 150 -10.99 -0.75 20.04
N GLY A 151 -9.66 -0.57 19.97
CA GLY A 151 -8.74 -0.93 21.03
C GLY A 151 -7.31 -1.16 20.54
N ILE A 152 -6.51 -1.92 21.28
CA ILE A 152 -5.18 -2.31 20.82
C ILE A 152 -5.32 -3.43 19.79
N MET A 153 -4.92 -3.14 18.55
CA MET A 153 -4.92 -4.08 17.45
C MET A 153 -3.50 -4.57 17.17
N ASN A 154 -3.35 -5.89 17.00
CA ASN A 154 -2.11 -6.50 16.57
C ASN A 154 -2.08 -6.56 15.04
N ILE A 155 -1.03 -6.03 14.43
CA ILE A 155 -0.77 -6.09 13.00
C ILE A 155 0.45 -6.96 12.77
N SER A 156 0.33 -7.98 11.93
CA SER A 156 1.41 -8.91 11.62
C SER A 156 1.42 -9.32 10.16
N GLY A 157 2.50 -9.97 9.75
CA GLY A 157 2.65 -10.48 8.40
C GLY A 157 4.02 -11.06 8.12
N THR A 158 4.31 -11.25 6.84
CA THR A 158 5.59 -11.77 6.34
C THR A 158 6.30 -10.78 5.42
N THR A 159 7.63 -10.89 5.37
CA THR A 159 8.48 -9.99 4.58
C THR A 159 9.84 -10.59 4.26
N ASP A 160 10.50 -10.07 3.23
CA ASP A 160 11.92 -10.31 2.93
C ASP A 160 12.85 -9.23 3.48
N LEU A 161 12.30 -8.19 4.13
CA LEU A 161 13.08 -7.16 4.80
C LEU A 161 13.95 -7.77 5.91
N PRO A 162 15.16 -7.22 6.18
CA PRO A 162 16.02 -7.73 7.25
C PRO A 162 15.37 -7.63 8.64
N ALA A 163 15.71 -8.57 9.52
CA ALA A 163 15.35 -8.47 10.93
C ALA A 163 15.87 -7.16 11.56
N GLY A 164 15.07 -6.55 12.44
CA GLY A 164 15.34 -5.25 13.05
C GLY A 164 14.81 -4.05 12.25
N THR A 165 14.40 -4.25 10.99
CA THR A 165 13.81 -3.19 10.17
C THR A 165 12.54 -2.64 10.83
N GLN A 166 12.45 -1.31 10.92
CA GLN A 166 11.32 -0.60 11.50
C GLN A 166 10.26 -0.32 10.44
N LEU A 167 9.00 -0.61 10.75
CA LEU A 167 7.85 -0.36 9.89
C LEU A 167 6.91 0.66 10.55
N SER A 168 6.32 1.55 9.75
CA SER A 168 5.17 2.34 10.17
C SER A 168 3.89 1.56 9.85
N VAL A 169 2.97 1.57 10.80
CA VAL A 169 1.61 1.05 10.63
C VAL A 169 0.67 2.23 10.74
N GLU A 170 -0.21 2.40 9.77
CA GLU A 170 -1.18 3.49 9.72
C GLU A 170 -2.55 2.88 9.42
N VAL A 171 -3.55 3.24 10.21
CA VAL A 171 -4.95 2.85 10.00
C VAL A 171 -5.70 4.12 9.67
N ILE A 172 -6.29 4.22 8.47
CA ILE A 172 -6.98 5.42 8.00
C ILE A 172 -8.38 5.03 7.54
N THR A 173 -9.38 5.85 7.81
CA THR A 173 -10.74 5.66 7.27
C THR A 173 -10.70 5.59 5.73
N ASP A 174 -11.46 4.65 5.17
CA ASP A 174 -11.60 4.53 3.70
C ASP A 174 -12.53 5.62 3.12
N SER A 175 -13.24 6.35 3.99
CA SER A 175 -14.15 7.42 3.60
C SER A 175 -13.93 8.65 4.49
N MET A 176 -13.57 9.76 3.86
CA MET A 176 -13.50 11.06 4.53
C MET A 176 -14.90 11.68 4.59
N HIS A 177 -15.45 11.82 5.78
CA HIS A 177 -16.68 12.55 6.09
C HIS A 177 -16.45 14.05 5.93
N PRO A 178 -17.51 14.83 5.65
CA PRO A 178 -17.45 16.28 5.75
C PRO A 178 -17.13 16.70 7.19
N THR A 179 -15.99 17.34 7.38
CA THR A 179 -15.51 17.72 8.71
C THR A 179 -15.80 19.20 9.01
N PRO A 180 -16.40 19.54 10.16
CA PRO A 180 -16.47 20.93 10.60
C PRO A 180 -15.05 21.49 10.86
N LYS A 181 -14.89 22.82 10.88
CA LYS A 181 -13.56 23.45 11.02
C LYS A 181 -12.75 23.05 12.26
N ASN A 182 -13.40 22.51 13.30
CA ASN A 182 -12.77 22.08 14.56
C ASN A 182 -12.70 20.55 14.67
N TYR A 183 -12.68 19.85 13.55
CA TYR A 183 -12.73 18.40 13.55
C TYR A 183 -11.45 17.76 14.06
N ASP A 184 -11.64 16.81 14.98
CA ASP A 184 -10.59 16.00 15.55
C ASP A 184 -10.37 14.74 14.70
N TRP A 185 -9.21 14.66 14.06
CA TRP A 185 -8.79 13.55 13.19
C TRP A 185 -8.51 12.24 13.94
N SER A 186 -8.45 12.28 15.27
CA SER A 186 -8.17 11.11 16.10
C SER A 186 -9.18 9.96 15.93
N HIS A 187 -10.36 10.25 15.39
CA HIS A 187 -11.41 9.26 15.14
C HIS A 187 -11.29 8.54 13.79
N GLU A 188 -10.37 8.99 12.93
CA GLU A 188 -10.28 8.57 11.54
C GLU A 188 -8.91 8.01 11.17
N MET A 189 -7.95 8.19 12.08
CA MET A 189 -6.59 7.75 11.87
C MET A 189 -5.99 7.27 13.19
N ALA A 190 -5.25 6.17 13.11
CA ALA A 190 -4.44 5.66 14.20
C ALA A 190 -3.08 5.21 13.67
N ASP A 191 -2.03 5.55 14.41
CA ASP A 191 -0.65 5.23 14.05
C ASP A 191 -0.04 4.21 15.00
N GLY A 192 0.82 3.38 14.45
CA GLY A 192 1.55 2.34 15.17
C GLY A 192 2.92 2.08 14.56
N THR A 193 3.61 1.13 15.17
CA THR A 193 4.91 0.67 14.68
C THR A 193 5.00 -0.84 14.75
N ALA A 194 5.68 -1.43 13.79
CA ALA A 194 6.03 -2.84 13.78
C ALA A 194 7.53 -3.02 13.57
N VAL A 195 8.05 -4.16 14.00
CA VAL A 195 9.46 -4.52 13.82
C VAL A 195 9.54 -5.86 13.11
N VAL A 196 10.45 -5.95 12.15
CA VAL A 196 10.77 -7.21 11.48
C VAL A 196 11.58 -8.10 12.42
N SER A 197 11.18 -9.35 12.53
CA SER A 197 11.78 -10.41 13.34
C SER A 197 12.27 -11.55 12.43
N PRO A 198 13.34 -12.26 12.81
CA PRO A 198 13.82 -13.40 12.03
C PRO A 198 12.73 -14.47 11.89
N GLY A 199 12.52 -14.98 10.69
CA GLY A 199 11.67 -16.13 10.43
C GLY A 199 12.42 -17.33 9.87
N MET A 200 11.68 -18.34 9.42
CA MET A 200 12.23 -19.55 8.78
C MET A 200 12.21 -19.41 7.26
N ASP A 201 13.03 -20.18 6.56
CA ASP A 201 13.01 -20.30 5.09
C ASP A 201 13.13 -18.98 4.32
N GLN A 202 14.00 -18.07 4.79
CA GLN A 202 14.25 -16.76 4.19
C GLN A 202 13.04 -15.80 4.17
N LYS A 203 11.97 -16.13 4.90
CA LYS A 203 10.83 -15.22 5.12
C LYS A 203 10.87 -14.75 6.55
N ASN A 204 11.13 -13.47 6.74
CA ASN A 204 11.01 -12.82 8.05
C ASN A 204 9.54 -12.53 8.34
N HIS A 205 9.24 -12.30 9.63
CA HIS A 205 7.91 -11.91 10.08
C HIS A 205 7.96 -10.50 10.62
N PHE A 206 6.88 -9.75 10.54
CA PHE A 206 6.75 -8.51 11.30
C PHE A 206 5.55 -8.59 12.23
N SER A 207 5.64 -7.88 13.34
CA SER A 207 4.50 -7.67 14.23
C SER A 207 4.61 -6.31 14.92
N GLY A 208 3.45 -5.73 15.22
CA GLY A 208 3.34 -4.45 15.89
C GLY A 208 1.92 -4.23 16.39
N THR A 209 1.73 -3.09 17.03
CA THR A 209 0.43 -2.70 17.58
C THR A 209 0.05 -1.30 17.11
N VAL A 210 -1.25 -1.09 16.92
CA VAL A 210 -1.86 0.21 16.68
C VAL A 210 -3.02 0.40 17.67
N ASP A 211 -3.12 1.58 18.26
CA ASP A 211 -4.20 1.92 19.19
C ASP A 211 -5.37 2.53 18.41
N THR A 212 -6.38 1.72 18.15
CA THR A 212 -7.61 2.12 17.45
C THR A 212 -8.72 2.54 18.41
N SER A 213 -8.44 2.76 19.70
CA SER A 213 -9.47 3.03 20.72
C SER A 213 -10.33 4.27 20.45
N LEU A 214 -9.80 5.24 19.71
CA LEU A 214 -10.51 6.45 19.31
C LEU A 214 -11.26 6.29 17.97
N LEU A 215 -10.95 5.25 17.20
CA LEU A 215 -11.58 5.02 15.90
C LEU A 215 -13.06 4.68 16.08
N ARG A 216 -13.88 5.20 15.16
CA ARG A 216 -15.30 4.86 15.08
C ARG A 216 -15.49 3.55 14.34
N ALA A 217 -16.67 2.95 14.48
CA ALA A 217 -17.03 1.85 13.61
C ALA A 217 -17.00 2.30 12.14
N GLY A 218 -16.46 1.46 11.24
CA GLY A 218 -16.27 1.82 9.85
C GLY A 218 -15.30 0.91 9.11
N LEU A 219 -15.25 1.13 7.79
CA LEU A 219 -14.25 0.54 6.92
C LEU A 219 -12.97 1.39 6.94
N TYR A 220 -11.83 0.74 7.20
CA TYR A 220 -10.52 1.37 7.29
C TYR A 220 -9.53 0.66 6.37
N LEU A 221 -8.53 1.42 5.90
CA LEU A 221 -7.34 0.93 5.24
C LEU A 221 -6.20 0.84 6.25
N VAL A 222 -5.65 -0.36 6.42
CA VAL A 222 -4.41 -0.58 7.15
C VAL A 222 -3.26 -0.53 6.16
N SER A 223 -2.35 0.41 6.33
CA SER A 223 -1.11 0.53 5.55
C SER A 223 0.09 0.17 6.42
N VAL A 224 0.97 -0.69 5.90
CA VAL A 224 2.27 -0.97 6.51
C VAL A 224 3.36 -0.58 5.53
N ARG A 225 4.33 0.20 5.98
CA ARG A 225 5.42 0.73 5.13
C ARG A 225 6.76 0.63 5.83
N CYS A 226 7.82 0.38 5.06
CA CYS A 226 9.18 0.48 5.59
C CYS A 226 9.50 1.93 5.94
N LYS A 227 10.08 2.17 7.14
CA LYS A 227 10.53 3.52 7.53
C LYS A 227 11.87 3.90 6.93
N ASP A 228 12.67 2.93 6.50
CA ASP A 228 13.94 3.18 5.83
C ASP A 228 13.66 3.67 4.40
N PRO A 229 13.90 4.95 4.08
CA PRO A 229 13.62 5.49 2.74
C PRO A 229 14.51 4.83 1.66
N SER A 230 15.54 4.08 2.06
CA SER A 230 16.36 3.35 1.13
C SER A 230 15.67 2.14 0.53
N LEU A 231 14.75 1.52 1.29
CA LEU A 231 14.04 0.30 0.94
C LEU A 231 12.60 0.63 0.53
N ILE A 232 12.18 0.17 -0.64
CA ILE A 232 10.82 0.35 -1.11
C ILE A 232 10.02 -0.92 -0.75
N ALA A 233 9.19 -0.82 0.29
CA ALA A 233 8.26 -1.87 0.69
C ALA A 233 7.03 -1.25 1.35
N TYR A 234 5.85 -1.57 0.82
CA TYR A 234 4.58 -1.23 1.44
C TYR A 234 3.51 -2.29 1.10
N THR A 235 2.48 -2.34 1.93
CA THR A 235 1.30 -3.18 1.70
C THR A 235 0.08 -2.53 2.34
N PHE A 236 -1.10 -2.94 1.90
CA PHE A 236 -2.35 -2.46 2.46
C PHE A 236 -3.43 -3.54 2.49
N GLN A 237 -4.33 -3.43 3.45
CA GLN A 237 -5.51 -4.28 3.56
C GLN A 237 -6.67 -3.47 4.12
N GLN A 238 -7.89 -3.70 3.61
CA GLN A 238 -9.11 -3.16 4.21
C GLN A 238 -9.56 -3.98 5.42
N MET A 239 -10.08 -3.31 6.44
CA MET A 239 -10.65 -3.95 7.62
C MET A 239 -11.85 -3.19 8.16
N ASP A 240 -12.70 -3.89 8.90
CA ASP A 240 -13.81 -3.29 9.63
C ASP A 240 -13.44 -3.07 11.10
N ILE A 241 -13.55 -1.83 11.57
CA ILE A 241 -13.74 -1.57 12.99
C ILE A 241 -15.24 -1.70 13.26
N ILE A 242 -15.64 -2.66 14.09
CA ILE A 242 -17.04 -2.90 14.46
C ILE A 242 -17.33 -2.28 15.83
N PRO A 243 -18.54 -1.81 16.11
CA PRO A 243 -18.85 -1.27 17.42
C PRO A 243 -18.66 -2.34 18.52
N PRO A 244 -18.15 -1.97 19.71
CA PRO A 244 -18.06 -2.89 20.83
C PRO A 244 -19.48 -3.34 21.23
N PRO A 245 -19.65 -4.56 21.77
CA PRO A 245 -20.94 -5.00 22.28
C PRO A 245 -21.44 -4.01 23.35
N ILE A 246 -22.54 -3.31 23.07
CA ILE A 246 -22.98 -2.23 23.94
C ILE A 246 -23.56 -2.78 25.25
N LYS A 247 -23.11 -2.19 26.36
CA LYS A 247 -23.84 -2.22 27.64
C LYS A 247 -25.02 -1.25 27.51
N LYS A 248 -26.25 -1.75 27.63
CA LYS A 248 -27.51 -0.96 27.56
C LYS A 248 -27.29 0.45 28.15
N PRO A 249 -27.49 1.53 27.38
CA PRO A 249 -27.33 2.87 27.91
C PRO A 249 -28.30 3.10 29.07
N SER A 250 -27.82 3.79 30.10
CA SER A 250 -28.59 4.13 31.31
C SER A 250 -29.46 5.38 31.15
N GLY A 251 -29.53 5.96 29.95
CA GLY A 251 -30.27 7.20 29.66
C GLY A 251 -31.68 6.94 29.17
N GLN A 252 -32.60 7.86 29.49
CA GLN A 252 -33.94 7.89 28.88
C GLN A 252 -33.82 8.32 27.42
N ASN A 253 -34.34 7.50 26.51
CA ASN A 253 -34.51 7.87 25.10
C ASN A 253 -35.61 8.94 25.01
N TYR A 254 -35.30 10.11 24.44
CA TYR A 254 -36.22 11.26 24.32
C TYR A 254 -37.11 11.19 23.06
N ILE A 255 -37.06 10.10 22.29
CA ILE A 255 -37.87 9.95 21.08
C ILE A 255 -39.35 9.80 21.44
N ASN A 256 -40.17 10.78 21.04
CA ASN A 256 -41.62 10.64 21.10
C ASN A 256 -42.12 9.81 19.89
N TRP A 257 -42.01 8.48 20.00
CA TRP A 257 -42.43 7.54 18.97
C TRP A 257 -43.86 7.75 18.47
N SER A 258 -44.76 8.17 19.36
CA SER A 258 -46.16 8.42 19.00
C SER A 258 -46.35 9.62 18.06
N ALA A 259 -45.42 10.59 18.08
CA ALA A 259 -45.47 11.76 17.20
C ALA A 259 -44.91 11.49 15.79
N LEU A 260 -44.18 10.39 15.59
CA LEU A 260 -43.52 10.10 14.32
C LEU A 260 -44.45 9.54 13.24
N SER A 261 -45.66 9.10 13.61
CA SER A 261 -46.66 8.54 12.68
C SER A 261 -46.08 7.45 11.74
N LEU A 262 -45.26 6.55 12.29
CA LEU A 262 -44.60 5.47 11.56
C LEU A 262 -45.47 4.20 11.50
N PRO A 263 -45.31 3.35 10.47
CA PRO A 263 -45.86 2.00 10.51
C PRO A 263 -45.24 1.18 11.65
N PRO A 264 -45.89 0.09 12.09
CA PRO A 264 -45.26 -0.85 13.02
C PRO A 264 -43.95 -1.41 12.44
N LEU A 265 -42.84 -1.21 13.15
CA LEU A 265 -41.52 -1.70 12.72
C LEU A 265 -41.33 -3.16 13.12
N GLN A 266 -41.13 -4.02 12.13
CA GLN A 266 -40.95 -5.47 12.30
C GLN A 266 -39.46 -5.82 12.22
N VAL A 267 -38.84 -6.01 13.38
CA VAL A 267 -37.41 -6.36 13.49
C VAL A 267 -37.21 -7.85 13.18
N ASN A 268 -36.28 -8.15 12.28
CA ASN A 268 -35.79 -9.49 12.01
C ASN A 268 -34.57 -9.80 12.88
N ALA A 269 -34.78 -10.46 14.03
CA ALA A 269 -33.73 -10.79 14.99
C ALA A 269 -32.64 -11.74 14.45
N SER A 270 -32.89 -12.42 13.33
CA SER A 270 -31.92 -13.31 12.69
C SER A 270 -31.00 -12.59 11.68
N MET A 271 -31.33 -11.35 11.30
CA MET A 271 -30.54 -10.57 10.35
C MET A 271 -29.24 -10.10 11.00
N GLN A 272 -28.10 -10.49 10.44
CA GLN A 272 -26.80 -10.04 10.91
C GLN A 272 -26.48 -8.64 10.34
N PRO A 273 -25.92 -7.73 11.15
CA PRO A 273 -25.46 -6.44 10.66
C PRO A 273 -24.28 -6.59 9.70
N VAL A 274 -24.22 -5.71 8.70
CA VAL A 274 -23.13 -5.64 7.72
C VAL A 274 -22.44 -4.28 7.76
N MET A 275 -21.20 -4.21 7.24
CA MET A 275 -20.58 -2.94 6.87
C MET A 275 -21.11 -2.49 5.50
N LEU A 276 -21.37 -1.20 5.33
CA LEU A 276 -21.78 -0.66 4.04
C LEU A 276 -20.60 -0.55 3.08
N GLU A 277 -20.84 -0.82 1.80
CA GLU A 277 -19.83 -0.68 0.71
C GLU A 277 -19.54 0.79 0.36
N GLY A 278 -20.30 1.73 0.93
CA GLY A 278 -20.14 3.16 0.71
C GLY A 278 -21.16 3.96 1.51
N GLU A 279 -21.18 5.27 1.27
CA GLU A 279 -22.14 6.20 1.89
C GLU A 279 -23.58 5.82 1.55
N LEU A 280 -24.52 6.05 2.47
CA LEU A 280 -25.93 5.81 2.19
C LEU A 280 -26.42 6.71 1.05
N MET A 281 -27.13 6.13 0.10
CA MET A 281 -27.70 6.83 -1.04
C MET A 281 -29.20 6.59 -1.11
N LEU A 282 -29.99 7.66 -1.10
CA LEU A 282 -31.42 7.57 -1.39
C LEU A 282 -31.63 7.39 -2.90
N VAL A 283 -32.26 6.28 -3.27
CA VAL A 283 -32.53 5.96 -4.69
C VAL A 283 -34.03 5.76 -4.93
N PRO A 284 -34.52 5.95 -6.17
CA PRO A 284 -35.88 5.56 -6.53
C PRO A 284 -36.17 4.09 -6.24
N GLN A 285 -37.44 3.75 -6.00
CA GLN A 285 -37.82 2.36 -5.71
C GLN A 285 -37.34 1.39 -6.79
N ARG A 286 -36.77 0.26 -6.37
CA ARG A 286 -36.27 -0.84 -7.22
C ARG A 286 -35.07 -0.49 -8.12
N THR A 287 -34.35 0.58 -7.81
CA THR A 287 -33.12 0.94 -8.55
C THR A 287 -31.84 0.62 -7.79
N GLY A 288 -31.94 0.33 -6.48
CA GLY A 288 -30.81 -0.07 -5.65
C GLY A 288 -30.22 -1.42 -6.08
N SER A 289 -28.90 -1.47 -6.10
CA SER A 289 -28.06 -2.59 -6.55
C SER A 289 -27.00 -3.00 -5.53
N THR A 290 -26.64 -2.10 -4.61
CA THR A 290 -25.65 -2.30 -3.55
C THR A 290 -26.28 -2.14 -2.16
N ASN A 291 -25.56 -2.54 -1.11
CA ASN A 291 -26.09 -2.50 0.27
C ASN A 291 -26.18 -1.09 0.87
N ASN A 292 -25.59 -0.08 0.22
CA ASN A 292 -25.67 1.33 0.62
C ASN A 292 -26.75 2.13 -0.13
N GLU A 293 -27.41 1.55 -1.14
CA GLU A 293 -28.49 2.18 -1.90
C GLU A 293 -29.86 1.81 -1.30
N ILE A 294 -30.53 2.79 -0.67
CA ILE A 294 -31.79 2.58 0.03
C ILE A 294 -32.97 3.30 -0.69
N PRO A 295 -34.12 2.64 -0.86
CA PRO A 295 -35.22 3.19 -1.65
C PRO A 295 -35.93 4.35 -0.93
N TYR A 296 -36.55 5.26 -1.70
CA TYR A 296 -37.42 6.30 -1.12
C TYR A 296 -38.57 5.72 -0.27
N GLY A 297 -38.84 6.39 0.84
CA GLY A 297 -39.80 6.01 1.87
C GLY A 297 -39.20 5.13 2.97
N THR A 298 -37.87 4.92 2.95
CA THR A 298 -37.15 4.13 3.96
C THR A 298 -37.23 4.77 5.34
N ILE A 299 -37.25 3.93 6.37
CA ILE A 299 -37.09 4.31 7.77
C ILE A 299 -35.78 3.71 8.27
N ILE A 300 -34.92 4.51 8.87
CA ILE A 300 -33.67 4.06 9.49
C ILE A 300 -33.80 4.26 10.99
N ASP A 301 -33.59 3.20 11.77
CA ASP A 301 -33.53 3.22 13.22
C ASP A 301 -32.14 2.80 13.69
N CYS A 302 -31.30 3.77 14.02
CA CYS A 302 -29.99 3.56 14.62
C CYS A 302 -30.15 3.34 16.11
N GLY A 303 -30.29 2.06 16.48
CA GLY A 303 -30.55 1.63 17.84
C GLY A 303 -29.35 1.85 18.75
N THR A 304 -29.62 1.81 20.05
CA THR A 304 -28.58 1.95 21.08
C THR A 304 -27.53 0.83 21.12
N ASP A 305 -27.67 -0.20 20.29
CA ASP A 305 -26.74 -1.31 20.12
C ASP A 305 -25.74 -1.10 18.97
N SER A 306 -25.63 0.13 18.45
CA SER A 306 -24.82 0.48 17.29
C SER A 306 -25.15 -0.33 16.04
N ILE A 307 -26.40 -0.79 15.94
CA ILE A 307 -26.96 -1.38 14.74
C ILE A 307 -28.06 -0.45 14.23
N CYS A 308 -27.86 0.06 13.01
CA CYS A 308 -28.90 0.74 12.27
C CYS A 308 -29.74 -0.27 11.48
N ARG A 309 -31.01 -0.34 11.85
CA ARG A 309 -32.02 -1.18 11.19
C ARG A 309 -32.73 -0.35 10.14
N ILE A 310 -32.78 -0.86 8.93
CA ILE A 310 -33.34 -0.17 7.79
C ILE A 310 -34.62 -0.90 7.41
N PHE A 311 -35.72 -0.16 7.37
CA PHE A 311 -37.06 -0.67 7.09
C PHE A 311 -37.59 -0.04 5.81
N ASP A 312 -38.37 -0.82 5.06
CA ASP A 312 -39.15 -0.27 3.98
C ASP A 312 -40.30 0.63 4.50
N LYS A 313 -41.00 1.27 3.57
CA LYS A 313 -42.14 2.16 3.88
C LYS A 313 -43.31 1.47 4.60
N THR A 314 -43.34 0.14 4.65
CA THR A 314 -44.36 -0.65 5.34
C THR A 314 -43.93 -1.08 6.73
N GLY A 315 -42.68 -0.78 7.12
CA GLY A 315 -42.11 -1.13 8.42
C GLY A 315 -41.46 -2.51 8.45
N ILE A 316 -41.22 -3.16 7.31
CA ILE A 316 -40.52 -4.44 7.25
C ILE A 316 -39.01 -4.18 7.15
N GLN A 317 -38.22 -4.80 8.04
CA GLN A 317 -36.76 -4.65 8.02
C GLN A 317 -36.17 -5.31 6.76
N THR A 318 -35.39 -4.54 6.01
CA THR A 318 -34.73 -4.97 4.78
C THR A 318 -33.21 -5.10 4.94
N LEU A 319 -32.61 -4.34 5.87
CA LEU A 319 -31.17 -4.36 6.12
C LEU A 319 -30.86 -4.07 7.59
N ALA A 320 -29.74 -4.61 8.07
CA ALA A 320 -29.10 -4.25 9.33
C ALA A 320 -27.66 -3.83 8.99
N ALA A 321 -27.25 -2.65 9.43
CA ALA A 321 -25.89 -2.14 9.23
C ALA A 321 -25.30 -1.72 10.57
N TYR A 322 -23.98 -1.82 10.72
CA TYR A 322 -23.32 -1.17 11.85
C TYR A 322 -23.49 0.36 11.74
N ASP A 323 -23.59 1.05 12.88
CA ASP A 323 -23.54 2.53 12.94
C ASP A 323 -22.12 3.02 12.63
N SER A 324 -21.75 2.88 11.36
CA SER A 324 -20.44 3.19 10.83
C SER A 324 -20.36 4.62 10.29
N ASN A 325 -19.13 5.07 10.01
CA ASN A 325 -18.88 6.31 9.29
C ASN A 325 -19.69 6.41 7.98
N GLN A 326 -19.75 5.32 7.20
CA GLN A 326 -20.54 5.22 5.97
C GLN A 326 -22.05 5.38 6.24
N MET A 327 -22.58 4.76 7.31
CA MET A 327 -23.99 4.84 7.71
C MET A 327 -24.41 6.26 8.17
N ARG A 328 -23.43 7.08 8.56
CA ARG A 328 -23.65 8.45 9.04
C ARG A 328 -23.69 9.47 7.91
N ILE A 329 -23.13 9.17 6.75
CA ILE A 329 -23.16 10.03 5.57
C ILE A 329 -24.34 9.62 4.69
N LEU A 330 -25.18 10.59 4.35
CA LEU A 330 -26.38 10.38 3.54
C LEU A 330 -26.37 11.30 2.31
N GLN A 331 -26.37 10.69 1.14
CA GLN A 331 -26.61 11.37 -0.13
C GLN A 331 -28.11 11.45 -0.40
N VAL A 332 -28.60 12.66 -0.64
CA VAL A 332 -30.00 12.96 -0.91
C VAL A 332 -30.16 13.49 -2.34
N PRO A 333 -31.28 13.22 -3.03
CA PRO A 333 -31.51 13.71 -4.38
C PRO A 333 -31.58 15.25 -4.40
N SER A 334 -31.21 15.84 -5.55
CA SER A 334 -31.33 17.27 -5.77
C SER A 334 -32.78 17.76 -5.57
N GLY A 335 -32.95 18.90 -4.91
CA GLY A 335 -34.24 19.46 -4.55
C GLY A 335 -34.87 18.87 -3.28
N ALA A 336 -34.19 17.93 -2.62
CA ALA A 336 -34.63 17.45 -1.31
C ALA A 336 -34.44 18.53 -0.22
N ALA A 337 -35.35 18.55 0.75
CA ALA A 337 -35.29 19.38 1.95
C ALA A 337 -35.09 18.48 3.18
N ILE A 338 -34.16 18.87 4.05
CA ILE A 338 -33.89 18.19 5.32
C ILE A 338 -34.62 18.96 6.42
N ASP A 339 -35.53 18.29 7.11
CA ASP A 339 -36.26 18.82 8.24
C ASP A 339 -35.68 18.29 9.56
N GLY A 340 -34.99 19.17 10.29
CA GLY A 340 -34.50 18.95 11.66
C GLY A 340 -35.38 19.59 12.74
N SER A 341 -36.52 20.20 12.37
CA SER A 341 -37.34 20.99 13.29
C SER A 341 -38.17 20.15 14.27
N MET A 342 -38.29 18.83 14.03
CA MET A 342 -39.05 17.93 14.92
C MET A 342 -38.41 17.75 16.31
N GLY A 343 -37.20 18.27 16.53
CA GLY A 343 -36.49 18.20 17.81
C GLY A 343 -35.99 16.79 18.13
N GLY A 344 -34.88 16.71 18.86
CA GLY A 344 -34.28 15.44 19.25
C GLY A 344 -33.60 14.71 18.08
N ASN A 345 -33.51 13.39 18.19
CA ASN A 345 -32.64 12.58 17.34
C ASN A 345 -33.32 12.04 16.06
N VAL A 346 -34.25 12.81 15.47
CA VAL A 346 -34.98 12.40 14.26
C VAL A 346 -34.74 13.37 13.12
N THR A 347 -34.34 12.85 11.97
CA THR A 347 -34.13 13.58 10.73
C THR A 347 -35.13 13.10 9.68
N ARG A 348 -35.85 14.02 9.04
CA ARG A 348 -36.66 13.70 7.85
C ARG A 348 -36.07 14.33 6.61
N VAL A 349 -36.09 13.59 5.51
CA VAL A 349 -35.77 14.11 4.18
C VAL A 349 -37.04 14.08 3.36
N SER A 350 -37.36 15.19 2.72
CA SER A 350 -38.52 15.32 1.84
C SER A 350 -38.11 15.74 0.44
N LEU A 351 -38.85 15.30 -0.57
CA LEU A 351 -38.67 15.68 -1.96
C LEU A 351 -40.05 15.99 -2.54
N ASN A 352 -40.24 17.18 -3.11
CA ASN A 352 -41.54 17.64 -3.62
C ASN A 352 -42.69 17.56 -2.58
N GLY A 353 -42.38 17.76 -1.30
CA GLY A 353 -43.35 17.70 -0.20
C GLY A 353 -43.65 16.30 0.33
N GLU A 354 -43.10 15.23 -0.28
CA GLU A 354 -43.22 13.85 0.20
C GLU A 354 -42.00 13.47 1.05
N VAL A 355 -42.20 12.79 2.19
CA VAL A 355 -41.10 12.27 3.03
C VAL A 355 -40.49 11.04 2.36
N ILE A 356 -39.23 11.15 1.94
CA ILE A 356 -38.47 10.07 1.28
C ILE A 356 -37.51 9.35 2.21
N LEU A 357 -37.26 9.87 3.42
CA LEU A 357 -36.53 9.19 4.48
C LEU A 357 -36.99 9.69 5.86
N THR A 358 -37.11 8.78 6.82
CA THR A 358 -37.08 9.10 8.25
C THR A 358 -35.90 8.38 8.89
N LYS A 359 -34.92 9.12 9.41
CA LYS A 359 -33.78 8.58 10.17
C LYS A 359 -33.95 8.91 11.64
N ILE A 360 -33.85 7.90 12.49
CA ILE A 360 -33.99 7.94 13.94
C ILE A 360 -32.64 7.51 14.51
N ASN A 361 -32.09 8.28 15.43
CA ASN A 361 -30.86 7.95 16.13
C ASN A 361 -31.17 7.79 17.62
N GLU A 362 -31.23 6.57 18.13
CA GLU A 362 -31.53 6.37 19.55
C GLU A 362 -30.37 6.77 20.46
N HIS A 363 -29.16 6.92 19.92
CA HIS A 363 -28.08 7.57 20.63
C HIS A 363 -28.39 9.07 20.72
N GLY A 364 -28.61 9.58 21.94
CA GLY A 364 -28.44 11.01 22.19
C GLY A 364 -27.08 11.42 21.65
N GLU A 365 -27.00 12.57 20.98
CA GLU A 365 -25.71 13.11 20.55
C GLU A 365 -24.75 12.98 21.74
N TYR A 366 -23.63 12.28 21.55
CA TYR A 366 -22.49 12.44 22.43
C TYR A 366 -22.16 13.92 22.29
N VAL A 367 -22.63 14.72 23.25
CA VAL A 367 -22.15 16.09 23.43
C VAL A 367 -20.67 15.90 23.74
N SER A 368 -19.85 16.01 22.70
CA SER A 368 -18.39 15.95 22.76
C SER A 368 -17.86 17.04 23.68
#